data_AF-A0A3D1ZFV4-F1
#
_entry.id   AF-A0A3D1ZFV4-F1
#
_cell.length_a   1.000
_cell.length_b   1.000
_cell.length_c   1.000
_cell.angle_alpha   90.00
_cell.angle_beta   90.00
_cell.angle_gamma   90.00
#
_symmetry.space_group_name_H-M   'P 1'
#
loop_
_entity.id
_entity.type
_entity.pdbx_description
1 polymer ?
#
loop_
_entity_poly.entity_id
_entity_poly.type
_entity_poly.pdbx_seq_one_letter_code
_entity_poly.pdbx_strand_id
1 'polypeptide(L)' 'MPQVTKIENAAFIITVDADRRIVKNGSLLIEDDRITQVAKSDDLRNTPSDQIIDATDMVITPGFLNGHMHISYAHATR' A
#
# COMPACT_ATOMS: atom_id res chain seq x y z
N MET A 1 1.02 -18.06 -12.84
CA MET A 1 1.95 -17.46 -11.86
C MET A 1 1.16 -16.36 -11.16
N PRO A 2 1.34 -16.13 -9.85
CA PRO A 2 0.67 -15.05 -9.15
C PRO A 2 1.09 -13.70 -9.77
N GLN A 3 0.18 -12.74 -9.83
CA GLN A 3 0.47 -11.40 -10.32
C GLN A 3 1.20 -10.60 -9.23
N VAL A 4 2.36 -10.04 -9.56
CA VAL A 4 3.21 -9.31 -8.61
C VAL A 4 3.16 -7.82 -8.89
N THR A 5 2.64 -7.05 -7.93
CA THR A 5 2.68 -5.57 -7.95
C THR A 5 3.66 -5.06 -6.91
N LYS A 6 4.57 -4.18 -7.32
CA LYS A 6 5.46 -3.45 -6.42
C LYS A 6 5.07 -1.97 -6.40
N ILE A 7 4.79 -1.44 -5.22
CA ILE A 7 4.68 0.01 -4.99
C ILE A 7 6.01 0.46 -4.40
N GLU A 8 6.73 1.34 -5.08
CA GLU A 8 8.11 1.72 -4.69
C GLU A 8 8.30 3.21 -4.40
N ASN A 9 9.37 3.52 -3.68
CA ASN A 9 9.83 4.88 -3.38
C ASN A 9 8.86 5.75 -2.57
N ALA A 10 7.94 5.14 -1.83
CA ALA A 10 7.07 5.87 -0.92
C ALA A 10 7.90 6.64 0.12
N ALA A 11 7.59 7.93 0.30
CA ALA A 11 8.26 8.75 1.31
C ALA A 11 8.09 8.14 2.71
N PHE A 12 6.87 7.67 3.00
CA PHE A 12 6.55 6.90 4.20
C PHE A 12 5.54 5.78 3.91
N ILE A 13 5.71 4.66 4.60
CA ILE A 13 4.68 3.62 4.75
C ILE A 13 4.27 3.56 6.22
N ILE A 14 3.01 3.85 6.50
CA ILE A 14 2.40 3.71 7.82
C ILE A 14 1.80 2.32 7.89
N THR A 15 2.33 1.43 8.73
CA THR A 15 1.89 0.02 8.73
C THR A 15 0.71 -0.23 9.66
N VAL A 16 0.65 0.49 10.79
CA VAL A 16 -0.29 0.23 11.90
C VAL A 16 -0.18 -1.23 12.40
N ASP A 17 0.99 -1.85 12.24
CA ASP A 17 1.28 -3.16 12.85
C ASP A 17 1.46 -3.03 14.37
N ALA A 18 1.67 -4.17 15.05
CA ALA A 18 1.80 -4.24 16.49
C ALA A 18 2.92 -3.33 17.04
N ASP A 19 3.98 -3.14 16.25
CA ASP A 19 5.14 -2.32 16.60
C ASP A 19 5.00 -0.85 16.18
N ARG A 20 3.87 -0.50 15.53
CA ARG A 20 3.57 0.85 15.02
C ARG A 20 4.69 1.41 14.13
N ARG A 21 5.25 0.56 13.27
CA ARG A 21 6.37 0.96 12.40
C ARG A 21 5.94 2.05 11.41
N ILE A 22 6.86 2.99 11.17
CA ILE A 22 6.79 3.96 10.08
C ILE A 22 8.04 3.76 9.23
N VAL A 23 7.87 3.26 8.00
CA VAL A 23 8.99 2.97 7.10
C VAL A 23 9.23 4.17 6.21
N LYS A 24 10.28 4.96 6.49
CA LYS A 24 10.74 6.03 5.59
C LYS A 24 11.46 5.45 4.38
N ASN A 25 11.22 5.98 3.17
CA ASN A 25 11.78 5.48 1.90
C ASN A 25 11.51 3.97 1.75
N GLY A 26 10.22 3.64 1.70
CA GLY A 26 9.73 2.27 1.72
C GLY A 26 9.17 1.80 0.39
N SER A 27 9.18 0.48 0.21
CA SER A 27 8.47 -0.21 -0.87
C SER A 27 7.62 -1.34 -0.29
N LEU A 28 6.57 -1.70 -1.03
CA LEU A 28 5.58 -2.71 -0.67
C LEU A 28 5.41 -3.69 -1.85
N LEU A 29 5.44 -4.99 -1.56
CA LEU A 29 5.19 -6.05 -2.55
C LEU A 29 3.83 -6.68 -2.29
N ILE A 30 3.06 -6.83 -3.36
CA ILE A 30 1.74 -7.47 -3.37
C ILE A 30 1.80 -8.63 -4.34
N GLU A 31 1.43 -9.81 -3.88
CA GLU A 31 1.20 -10.99 -4.72
C GLU A 31 -0.30 -11.28 -4.72
N ASP A 32 -0.92 -11.19 -5.89
CA ASP A 32 -2.37 -11.23 -6.10
C ASP A 32 -3.13 -10.25 -5.18
N ASP A 33 -3.71 -10.74 -4.08
CA ASP A 33 -4.51 -9.97 -3.12
C ASP A 33 -3.83 -9.79 -1.75
N ARG A 34 -2.54 -10.16 -1.62
CA ARG A 34 -1.82 -10.19 -0.34
C ARG A 34 -0.56 -9.35 -0.37
N ILE A 35 -0.39 -8.54 0.67
CA ILE A 35 0.89 -7.90 0.97
C ILE A 35 1.85 -8.98 1.46
N THR A 36 2.93 -9.22 0.72
CA THR A 36 3.93 -10.23 1.07
C THR A 36 5.16 -9.63 1.72
N GLN A 37 5.51 -8.38 1.38
CA GLN A 37 6.66 -7.69 1.97
C GLN A 37 6.42 -6.19 2.14
N VAL A 38 6.94 -5.64 3.24
CA VAL A 38 7.09 -4.20 3.50
C VAL A 38 8.51 -3.96 3.97
N ALA A 39 9.31 -3.25 3.17
CA ALA A 39 10.74 -3.07 3.43
C ALA A 39 11.24 -1.72 2.93
N LYS A 40 12.54 -1.42 3.10
CA LYS A 40 13.14 -0.24 2.47
C LYS A 40 13.12 -0.40 0.95
N SER A 41 13.06 0.72 0.24
CA SER A 41 13.03 0.69 -1.23
C SER A 41 14.25 -0.02 -1.83
N ASP A 42 15.41 0.16 -1.19
CA ASP A 42 16.66 -0.46 -1.64
C ASP A 42 16.63 -1.99 -1.52
N ASP A 43 15.96 -2.51 -0.49
CA ASP A 43 15.85 -3.96 -0.24
C ASP A 43 14.99 -4.66 -1.31
N LEU A 44 14.02 -3.94 -1.90
CA LEU A 44 13.09 -4.46 -2.92
C LEU A 44 13.37 -3.95 -4.34
N ARG A 45 14.48 -3.22 -4.53
CA ARG A 45 14.79 -2.56 -5.80
C ARG A 45 14.87 -3.55 -6.97
N ASN A 46 15.52 -4.69 -6.76
CA ASN A 46 15.77 -5.71 -7.77
C ASN A 46 14.71 -6.83 -7.79
N THR A 47 13.64 -6.70 -7.00
CA THR A 47 12.57 -7.70 -6.98
C THR A 47 11.80 -7.67 -8.31
N PRO A 48 11.70 -8.79 -9.04
CA PRO A 48 10.88 -8.87 -10.25
C PRO A 48 9.40 -8.57 -9.93
N SER A 49 8.73 -7.83 -10.79
CA SER A 49 7.31 -7.47 -10.62
C SER A 49 6.66 -7.29 -11.98
N ASP A 50 5.42 -7.72 -12.12
CA ASP A 50 4.64 -7.55 -13.35
C ASP A 50 4.15 -6.10 -13.50
N GLN A 51 3.90 -5.44 -12.37
CA GLN A 51 3.47 -4.05 -12.31
C GLN A 51 4.30 -3.28 -11.27
N ILE A 52 4.71 -2.07 -11.65
CA ILE A 52 5.39 -1.13 -10.76
C ILE A 52 4.56 0.15 -10.65
N ILE A 53 4.37 0.61 -9.42
CA ILE A 53 3.73 1.89 -9.08
C ILE A 53 4.78 2.73 -8.36
N ASP A 54 5.18 3.85 -8.95
CA ASP A 54 6.07 4.81 -8.31
C ASP A 54 5.27 5.72 -7.36
N ALA A 55 5.60 5.65 -6.07
CA ALA A 55 4.99 6.41 -4.99
C ALA A 55 5.94 7.50 -4.45
N THR A 56 6.91 7.94 -5.25
CA THR A 56 7.76 9.10 -4.92
C THR A 56 6.90 10.28 -4.46
N ASP A 57 7.31 10.91 -3.36
CA ASP A 57 6.61 12.00 -2.66
C ASP A 57 5.20 11.67 -2.13
N MET A 58 4.81 10.40 -2.10
CA MET A 58 3.55 9.92 -1.54
C MET A 58 3.72 9.18 -0.22
N VAL A 59 2.59 8.99 0.49
CA VAL A 59 2.50 8.19 1.71
C VAL A 59 1.58 7.01 1.47
N ILE A 60 2.06 5.80 1.77
CA ILE A 60 1.23 4.59 1.80
C ILE A 60 0.64 4.44 3.20
N THR A 61 -0.66 4.18 3.24
CA THR A 61 -1.41 3.90 4.48
C THR A 61 -2.23 2.62 4.30
N PRO A 62 -2.65 1.94 5.38
CA PRO A 62 -3.65 0.90 5.26
C PRO A 62 -4.94 1.52 4.73
N GLY A 63 -5.69 0.76 3.93
CA GLY A 63 -7.04 1.19 3.56
C GLY A 63 -7.87 1.48 4.81
N PHE A 64 -8.54 2.63 4.84
CA PHE A 64 -9.35 2.99 6.00
C PHE A 64 -10.61 2.11 6.07
N LEU A 65 -10.90 1.61 7.28
CA LEU A 65 -12.15 0.92 7.57
C LEU A 65 -13.19 1.94 8.06
N ASN A 66 -14.26 2.09 7.30
CA ASN A 66 -15.42 2.85 7.75
C ASN A 66 -16.27 1.99 8.69
N GLY A 67 -16.17 2.23 10.00
CA GLY A 67 -16.87 1.43 11.02
C GLY A 67 -18.34 1.79 11.20
N HIS A 68 -18.82 2.90 10.63
CA HIS A 68 -20.20 3.33 10.79
C HIS A 68 -20.60 4.34 9.71
N MET A 69 -21.57 3.96 8.86
CA MET A 69 -22.11 4.84 7.84
C MET A 69 -23.61 4.66 7.67
N HIS A 70 -24.30 5.78 7.44
CA HIS A 70 -25.65 5.78 6.91
C HIS A 70 -25.57 6.02 5.40
N ILE A 71 -25.47 4.95 4.62
CA ILE A 71 -25.29 5.04 3.16
C ILE A 71 -26.49 5.67 2.43
N SER A 72 -27.64 5.78 3.09
CA SER A 72 -28.87 6.35 2.54
C SER A 72 -28.74 7.83 2.14
N TYR A 73 -27.73 8.58 2.59
CA TYR A 73 -27.50 9.96 2.11
C TYR A 73 -26.86 10.00 0.72
N ALA A 74 -26.35 8.88 0.19
CA ALA A 74 -25.87 8.75 -1.18
C ALA A 74 -27.01 8.47 -2.16
N HIS A 75 -28.15 9.16 -2.01
CA HIS A 75 -29.12 9.23 -3.09
C HIS A 75 -28.43 9.94 -4.25
N ALA A 76 -28.13 9.21 -5.33
CA ALA A 76 -27.91 9.83 -6.62
C ALA A 76 -29.23 10.51 -7.00
N THR A 77 -29.40 11.78 -6.60
CA THR A 77 -30.41 12.65 -7.19
C THR A 77 -30.05 12.74 -8.66
N ARG A 78 -30.76 11.97 -9.48
CA ARG A 78 -30.84 12.26 -10.90
C ARG A 78 -31.47 13.64 -11.09
#